data_AF-A0A8U0HSB1-F1
#
_entry.id   AF-A0A8U0HSB1-F1
#
_cell.length_a   1.000
_cell.length_b   1.000
_cell.length_c   1.000
_cell.angle_alpha   90.00
_cell.angle_beta   90.00
_cell.angle_gamma   90.00
#
_symmetry.space_group_name_H-M   'P 1'
#
loop_
_entity.id
_entity.type
_entity.pdbx_description
1 polymer ?
#
loop_
_entity_poly.entity_id
_entity_poly.type
_entity_poly.pdbx_seq_one_letter_code
_entity_poly.pdbx_strand_id
1 'polypeptide(L)'
;MQGDHRTEYASATDRRGDARPNRRRAVAFLRGSVYALTGLLGLSLLILGTVAIIAEVKGTWHWSIHLESTLSYVGLFVRYLLAMLVPLFGLFVAVRGRWSDA
;
A
#
# COMPACT_ATOMS: atom_id res chain seq x y z
N MET A 1 13.93 -34.12 42.40
CA MET A 1 13.32 -32.86 41.95
C MET A 1 12.93 -33.03 40.49
N GLN A 2 11.68 -33.40 40.23
CA GLN A 2 11.15 -33.73 38.90
C GLN A 2 10.52 -32.44 38.33
N GLY A 3 11.18 -31.83 37.34
CA GLY A 3 10.75 -30.57 36.73
C GLY A 3 9.50 -30.74 35.87
N ASP A 4 8.59 -29.78 35.99
CA ASP A 4 7.26 -29.75 35.40
C ASP A 4 7.30 -29.42 33.90
N HIS A 5 7.69 -30.40 33.07
CA HIS A 5 7.75 -30.28 31.61
C HIS A 5 6.38 -30.00 30.95
N ARG A 6 5.27 -30.07 31.69
CA ARG A 6 3.91 -29.89 31.15
C ARG A 6 3.58 -28.42 30.85
N THR A 7 4.25 -27.48 31.52
CA THR A 7 4.00 -26.03 31.40
C THR A 7 4.68 -25.40 30.19
N GLU A 8 5.82 -25.94 29.74
CA GLU A 8 6.53 -25.47 28.54
C GLU A 8 5.75 -25.74 27.24
N TYR A 9 5.11 -26.90 27.11
CA TYR A 9 4.34 -27.21 25.90
C TYR A 9 3.07 -26.35 25.79
N ALA A 10 2.37 -26.11 26.91
CA ALA A 10 1.16 -25.29 26.92
C ALA A 10 1.45 -23.83 26.51
N SER A 11 2.52 -23.23 27.04
CA SER A 11 2.93 -21.86 26.70
C SER A 11 3.49 -21.70 25.28
N ALA A 12 4.09 -22.76 24.72
CA ALA A 12 4.56 -22.79 23.33
C ALA A 12 3.40 -22.92 22.32
N THR A 13 2.35 -23.69 22.65
CA THR A 13 1.16 -23.81 21.81
C THR A 13 0.33 -22.54 21.78
N ASP A 14 0.21 -21.84 22.91
CA ASP A 14 -0.57 -20.60 23.05
C ASP A 14 0.03 -19.45 22.23
N ARG A 15 1.36 -19.24 22.34
CA ARG A 15 2.10 -18.25 21.51
C ARG A 15 2.00 -18.52 20.00
N ARG A 16 1.97 -19.79 19.57
CA ARG A 16 1.74 -20.14 18.15
C ARG A 16 0.29 -19.93 17.73
N GLY A 17 -0.65 -20.16 18.64
CA GLY A 17 -2.08 -19.92 18.48
C GLY A 17 -2.37 -18.46 18.20
N ASP A 18 -1.75 -17.53 18.93
CA ASP A 18 -1.93 -16.08 18.80
C ASP A 18 -1.18 -15.45 17.62
N ALA A 19 0.01 -15.96 17.30
CA ALA A 19 0.83 -15.45 16.21
C ALA A 19 0.19 -15.66 14.82
N ARG A 20 -0.53 -16.77 14.63
CA ARG A 20 -1.19 -17.14 13.35
C ARG A 20 -2.34 -16.20 12.95
N PRO A 21 -3.35 -15.90 13.79
CA PRO A 21 -4.42 -14.97 13.50
C PRO A 21 -3.90 -13.54 13.33
N ASN A 22 -2.92 -13.10 14.14
CA ASN A 22 -2.29 -11.80 13.96
C ASN A 22 -1.57 -11.67 12.61
N ARG A 23 -0.84 -12.72 12.19
CA ARG A 23 -0.18 -12.74 10.88
C ARG A 23 -1.16 -12.67 9.71
N ARG A 24 -2.28 -13.40 9.77
CA ARG A 24 -3.32 -13.36 8.73
C ARG A 24 -3.92 -11.96 8.60
N ARG A 25 -4.23 -11.31 9.73
CA ARG A 25 -4.73 -9.92 9.76
C ARG A 25 -3.71 -8.95 9.17
N ALA A 26 -2.44 -9.06 9.54
CA ALA A 26 -1.37 -8.20 9.02
C ALA A 26 -1.22 -8.31 7.49
N VAL A 27 -1.27 -9.54 6.93
CA VAL A 27 -1.22 -9.74 5.46
C VAL A 27 -2.47 -9.17 4.78
N ALA A 28 -3.65 -9.31 5.40
CA ALA A 28 -4.89 -8.75 4.86
C ALA A 28 -4.84 -7.22 4.80
N PHE A 29 -4.36 -6.56 5.87
CA PHE A 29 -4.15 -5.11 5.89
C PHE A 29 -3.13 -4.68 4.84
N LEU A 30 -1.98 -5.35 4.75
CA LEU A 30 -0.95 -5.04 3.76
C LEU A 30 -1.50 -5.10 2.33
N ARG A 31 -2.25 -6.16 2.00
CA ARG A 31 -2.89 -6.33 0.69
C ARG A 31 -3.92 -5.24 0.42
N GLY A 32 -4.76 -4.92 1.42
CA GLY A 32 -5.74 -3.84 1.34
C GLY A 32 -5.09 -2.48 1.08
N SER A 33 -4.02 -2.16 1.81
CA SER A 33 -3.27 -0.91 1.64
C SER A 33 -2.63 -0.82 0.26
N VAL A 34 -2.00 -1.89 -0.24
CA VAL A 34 -1.42 -1.91 -1.60
C VAL A 34 -2.50 -1.66 -2.66
N TYR A 35 -3.65 -2.33 -2.59
CA TYR A 35 -4.73 -2.12 -3.55
C TYR A 35 -5.34 -0.72 -3.47
N ALA A 36 -5.55 -0.20 -2.26
CA ALA A 36 -6.06 1.15 -2.06
C ALA A 36 -5.11 2.20 -2.62
N LEU A 37 -3.81 2.10 -2.32
CA LEU A 37 -2.78 3.02 -2.81
C LEU A 37 -2.65 2.96 -4.35
N THR A 38 -2.68 1.76 -4.94
CA THR A 38 -2.68 1.58 -6.40
C THR A 38 -3.92 2.19 -7.04
N GLY A 39 -5.10 1.97 -6.45
CA GLY A 39 -6.36 2.57 -6.93
C GLY A 39 -6.32 4.09 -6.85
N LEU A 40 -5.81 4.64 -5.75
CA LEU A 40 -5.69 6.09 -5.56
C LEU A 40 -4.69 6.71 -6.54
N LEU A 41 -3.59 6.02 -6.81
CA LEU A 41 -2.62 6.40 -7.85
C LEU A 41 -3.27 6.43 -9.23
N GLY A 42 -3.97 5.35 -9.62
CA GLY A 42 -4.67 5.27 -10.91
C GLY A 42 -5.75 6.35 -11.06
N LEU A 43 -6.57 6.55 -10.02
CA LEU A 43 -7.61 7.59 -10.01
C LEU A 43 -7.01 9.00 -10.13
N SER A 44 -5.89 9.26 -9.43
CA SER A 44 -5.19 10.55 -9.51
C SER A 44 -4.68 10.83 -10.93
N LEU A 45 -4.07 9.84 -11.57
CA LEU A 45 -3.58 9.97 -12.94
C LEU A 45 -4.72 10.13 -13.95
N LEU A 46 -5.85 9.43 -13.75
CA LEU A 46 -7.03 9.55 -14.61
C LEU A 46 -7.65 10.95 -14.54
N ILE A 47 -7.81 11.49 -13.32
CA ILE A 47 -8.33 12.84 -13.12
C ILE A 47 -7.37 13.87 -13.75
N LEU A 48 -6.06 13.75 -13.49
CA LEU A 48 -5.08 14.67 -14.03
C LEU A 48 -5.04 14.64 -15.57
N GLY A 49 -5.08 13.44 -16.16
CA GLY A 49 -5.16 13.27 -17.62
C GLY A 49 -6.43 13.88 -18.21
N THR A 50 -7.57 13.74 -17.51
CA THR A 50 -8.83 14.36 -17.93
C THR A 50 -8.75 15.89 -17.91
N VAL A 51 -8.21 16.47 -16.84
CA VAL A 51 -8.03 17.92 -16.71
C VAL A 51 -7.08 18.45 -17.79
N ALA A 52 -6.00 17.72 -18.08
CA ALA A 52 -5.06 18.07 -19.15
C ALA A 52 -5.77 18.11 -20.51
N ILE A 53 -6.55 17.08 -20.87
CA ILE A 53 -7.32 17.04 -22.12
C ILE A 53 -8.30 18.22 -22.20
N ILE A 54 -9.03 18.51 -21.12
CA ILE A 54 -10.00 19.62 -21.08
C ILE A 54 -9.29 20.97 -21.31
N ALA A 55 -8.12 21.16 -20.70
CA ALA A 55 -7.35 22.39 -20.82
C ALA A 55 -6.80 22.58 -22.24
N GLU A 56 -6.30 21.52 -22.87
CA GLU A 56 -5.87 21.53 -24.29
C GLU A 56 -7.03 21.89 -25.21
N VAL A 57 -8.21 21.28 -25.01
CA VAL A 57 -9.42 21.57 -25.82
C VAL A 57 -9.90 23.00 -25.62
N LYS A 58 -9.82 23.54 -24.39
CA LYS A 58 -10.23 24.92 -24.10
C LYS A 58 -9.21 25.98 -24.53
N GLY A 59 -7.96 25.60 -24.80
CA GLY A 59 -6.95 26.42 -25.48
C GLY A 59 -6.70 27.82 -24.90
N THR A 60 -7.04 28.07 -23.63
CA THR A 60 -7.09 29.41 -23.05
C THR A 60 -5.95 29.62 -22.06
N TRP A 61 -5.21 30.72 -22.23
CA TRP A 61 -4.05 31.09 -21.40
C TRP A 61 -4.33 30.99 -19.89
N HIS A 62 -5.52 31.40 -19.43
CA HIS A 62 -5.93 31.32 -18.03
C HIS A 62 -5.91 29.88 -17.47
N TRP A 63 -6.18 28.86 -18.29
CA TRP A 63 -6.12 27.46 -17.88
C TRP A 63 -4.69 26.92 -17.81
N SER A 64 -3.77 27.44 -18.62
CA SER A 64 -2.36 27.00 -18.59
C SER A 64 -1.70 27.32 -17.23
N ILE A 65 -2.01 28.47 -16.64
CA ILE A 65 -1.52 28.88 -15.32
C ILE A 65 -2.15 28.02 -14.21
N HIS A 66 -3.43 27.67 -14.34
CA HIS A 66 -4.11 26.80 -13.36
C HIS A 66 -3.65 25.34 -13.48
N LEU A 67 -3.23 24.91 -14.67
CA LEU A 67 -2.68 23.58 -14.89
C LEU A 67 -1.34 23.41 -14.18
N GLU A 68 -0.46 24.41 -14.22
CA GLU A 68 0.87 24.31 -13.62
C GLU A 68 0.82 24.06 -12.11
N SER A 69 -0.02 24.81 -11.39
CA SER A 69 -0.20 24.61 -9.95
C SER A 69 -0.90 23.29 -9.63
N THR A 70 -1.87 22.88 -10.44
CA THR A 70 -2.55 21.58 -10.30
C THR A 70 -1.58 20.41 -10.52
N LEU A 71 -0.75 20.47 -11.57
CA LEU A 71 0.28 19.48 -11.86
C LEU A 71 1.30 19.40 -10.73
N SER A 72 1.72 20.55 -10.20
CA SER A 72 2.70 20.59 -9.11
C SER A 72 2.16 19.95 -7.83
N TYR A 73 0.92 20.29 -7.45
CA TYR A 73 0.30 19.73 -6.25
C TYR A 73 -0.02 18.24 -6.38
N VAL A 74 -0.62 17.83 -7.52
CA VAL A 74 -0.94 16.41 -7.77
C VAL A 74 0.34 15.61 -7.98
N GLY A 75 1.37 16.18 -8.62
CA GLY A 75 2.69 15.55 -8.75
C GLY A 75 3.33 15.27 -7.40
N LEU A 76 3.24 16.22 -6.45
CA LEU A 76 3.69 16.00 -5.08
C LEU A 76 2.87 14.90 -4.38
N PHE A 77 1.56 14.88 -4.56
CA PHE A 77 0.69 13.83 -4.01
C PHE A 77 1.03 12.44 -4.58
N VAL A 78 1.19 12.31 -5.89
CA VAL A 78 1.62 11.09 -6.58
C VAL A 78 2.99 10.63 -6.07
N ARG A 79 3.92 11.57 -5.84
CA ARG A 79 5.23 11.26 -5.26
C ARG A 79 5.10 10.63 -3.87
N TYR A 80 4.23 11.16 -3.00
CA TYR A 80 3.98 10.57 -1.69
C TYR A 80 3.28 9.20 -1.78
N LEU A 81 2.32 9.06 -2.70
CA LEU A 81 1.69 7.78 -2.99
C LEU A 81 2.72 6.73 -3.39
N LEU A 82 3.64 7.05 -4.31
CA LEU A 82 4.71 6.14 -4.74
C LEU A 82 5.69 5.84 -3.60
N ALA A 83 6.07 6.84 -2.81
CA ALA A 83 6.96 6.67 -1.66
C ALA A 83 6.39 5.69 -0.62
N MET A 84 5.06 5.58 -0.51
CA MET A 84 4.38 4.62 0.36
C MET A 84 4.11 3.28 -0.34
N LEU A 85 3.67 3.31 -1.60
CA LEU A 85 3.28 2.13 -2.36
C LEU A 85 4.47 1.23 -2.68
N VAL A 86 5.60 1.80 -3.11
CA VAL A 86 6.81 1.02 -3.46
C VAL A 86 7.29 0.13 -2.30
N PRO A 87 7.52 0.64 -1.07
CA PRO A 87 7.96 -0.21 0.04
C PRO A 87 6.89 -1.20 0.48
N LEU A 88 5.61 -0.81 0.53
CA LEU A 88 4.51 -1.74 0.86
C LEU A 88 4.39 -2.87 -0.17
N PHE A 89 4.54 -2.56 -1.46
CA PHE A 89 4.53 -3.53 -2.54
C PHE A 89 5.72 -4.47 -2.45
N GLY A 90 6.92 -3.94 -2.21
CA GLY A 90 8.13 -4.75 -1.97
C GLY A 90 7.95 -5.70 -0.79
N LEU A 91 7.40 -5.21 0.33
CA LEU A 91 7.08 -6.03 1.49
C LEU A 91 6.04 -7.10 1.17
N PHE A 92 5.00 -6.76 0.40
CA PHE A 92 3.97 -7.71 -0.02
C PHE A 92 4.56 -8.85 -0.86
N VAL A 93 5.42 -8.52 -1.84
CA VAL A 93 6.13 -9.50 -2.67
C VAL A 93 7.07 -10.36 -1.82
N ALA A 94 7.87 -9.77 -0.93
CA ALA A 94 8.80 -10.51 -0.07
C ALA A 94 8.08 -11.45 0.90
N VAL A 95 6.97 -10.98 1.49
CA VAL A 95 6.13 -11.84 2.32
C VAL A 95 5.61 -13.00 1.48
N ARG A 96 5.04 -12.75 0.29
CA ARG A 96 4.48 -13.78 -0.60
C ARG A 96 5.52 -14.80 -1.07
N GLY A 97 6.68 -14.36 -1.54
CA GLY A 97 7.75 -15.22 -2.06
C GLY A 97 8.27 -16.22 -1.01
N ARG A 98 8.42 -15.77 0.24
CA ARG A 98 8.80 -16.68 1.34
C ARG A 98 7.79 -17.81 1.58
N TRP A 99 6.55 -17.71 1.11
CA TRP A 99 5.56 -18.80 1.20
C TRP A 99 5.44 -19.64 -0.06
N SER A 100 5.98 -19.21 -1.20
CA SER A 100 6.05 -20.07 -2.40
C SER A 100 7.21 -21.05 -2.33
N ASP A 101 8.23 -20.75 -1.52
CA ASP A 101 9.46 -21.55 -1.40
C ASP A 101 9.44 -22.53 -0.20
N ALA A 102 8.30 -22.67 0.49
CA ALA A 102 8.10 -23.51 1.69
C ALA A 102 6.96 -24.52 1.49
#